data_AF-A0A653JF07-F1
#
_entry.id   AF-A0A653JF07-F1
#
_cell.length_a   1.000
_cell.length_b   1.000
_cell.length_c   1.000
_cell.angle_alpha   90.00
_cell.angle_beta   90.00
_cell.angle_gamma   90.00
#
_symmetry.space_group_name_H-M   'P 1'
#
loop_
_entity.id
_entity.type
_entity.pdbx_description
1 polymer ?
#
loop_
_entity_poly.entity_id
_entity_poly.type
_entity_poly.pdbx_seq_one_letter_code
_entity_poly.pdbx_strand_id
1 'polypeptide(L)'
;MKSSKGSSTTGNEMHRSIYEVHRERASGRGPAEVEEYSGLDRARLAAFAHALDGPSYTGESFSGTVEIHRVRYLGRQRLRTELIDVIDERVAFRVLNELTLPRADQLHVSVEKLQQEINKLARLGF
;
A
#
# COMPACT_ATOMS: atom_id res chain seq x y z
N MET A 1 61.95 11.74 1.87
CA MET A 1 60.90 12.24 2.79
C MET A 1 60.10 13.29 2.02
N LYS A 2 58.79 13.24 1.76
CA LYS A 2 57.68 12.31 2.00
C LYS A 2 56.81 12.44 0.74
N SER A 3 56.45 11.33 0.08
CA SER A 3 55.41 11.32 -0.96
C SER A 3 54.07 11.68 -0.32
N SER A 4 53.38 12.66 -0.88
CA SER A 4 51.98 12.95 -0.59
C SER A 4 51.13 11.79 -1.11
N LYS A 5 50.78 10.88 -0.20
CA LYS A 5 49.75 9.86 -0.43
C LYS A 5 48.43 10.57 -0.72
N GLY A 6 47.91 10.36 -1.92
CA GLY A 6 46.52 10.66 -2.26
C GLY A 6 45.59 9.95 -1.28
N SER A 7 44.80 10.72 -0.55
CA SER A 7 43.64 10.23 0.19
C SER A 7 42.44 10.32 -0.75
N SER A 8 42.34 9.39 -1.71
CA SER A 8 41.09 9.16 -2.43
C SER A 8 40.11 8.49 -1.48
N THR A 9 39.54 9.28 -0.56
CA THR A 9 38.35 8.85 0.18
C THR A 9 37.20 9.01 -0.81
N THR A 10 37.01 7.97 -1.63
CA THR A 10 35.78 7.73 -2.36
C THR A 10 34.64 7.80 -1.35
N GLY A 11 34.02 8.98 -1.25
CA GLY A 11 32.84 9.20 -0.46
C GLY A 11 31.78 8.24 -1.00
N ASN A 12 31.53 7.18 -0.25
CA ASN A 12 30.40 6.32 -0.43
C ASN A 12 29.18 7.20 -0.14
N GLU A 13 28.73 7.99 -1.12
CA GLU A 13 27.52 8.78 -1.03
C GLU A 13 26.42 7.76 -0.70
N MET A 14 25.99 7.70 0.56
CA MET A 14 25.06 6.68 1.00
C MET A 14 23.74 6.89 0.24
N HIS A 15 23.56 6.09 -0.81
CA HIS A 15 22.29 5.94 -1.50
C HIS A 15 21.35 5.26 -0.52
N ARG A 16 20.40 6.01 0.03
CA ARG A 16 19.33 5.46 0.89
C ARG A 16 18.00 5.56 0.18
N SER A 17 17.19 4.51 0.32
CA SER A 17 15.78 4.53 -0.09
C SER A 17 14.91 4.48 1.15
N ILE A 18 13.91 5.33 1.21
CA ILE A 18 12.84 5.29 2.21
C ILE A 18 11.49 5.23 1.49
N TYR A 19 10.46 4.86 2.21
CA TYR A 19 9.09 4.86 1.75
C TYR A 19 8.32 5.89 2.57
N GLU A 20 7.62 6.79 1.90
CA GLU A 20 6.74 7.76 2.52
C GLU A 20 5.31 7.31 2.33
N VAL A 21 4.52 7.32 3.40
CA VAL A 21 3.07 7.17 3.34
C VAL A 21 2.47 8.55 3.46
N HIS A 22 1.71 8.96 2.45
CA HIS A 22 1.07 10.25 2.35
C HIS A 22 -0.43 10.06 2.55
N ARG A 23 -0.98 10.74 3.55
CA ARG A 23 -2.42 10.76 3.82
C ARG A 23 -2.94 12.18 3.67
N GLU A 24 -3.78 12.41 2.68
CA GLU A 24 -4.51 13.66 2.56
C GLU A 24 -5.55 13.76 3.69
N ARG A 25 -5.87 14.97 4.15
CA ARG A 25 -6.95 15.21 5.11
C ARG A 25 -8.11 15.93 4.40
N ALA A 26 -9.33 15.40 4.52
CA ALA A 26 -10.51 15.87 3.78
C ALA A 26 -10.90 17.34 4.03
N SER A 27 -10.42 17.96 5.12
CA SER A 27 -10.75 19.34 5.45
C SER A 27 -10.00 20.37 4.58
N GLY A 28 -9.06 19.95 3.72
CA GLY A 28 -8.23 20.86 2.91
C GLY A 28 -7.42 21.87 3.75
N ARG A 29 -7.41 21.68 5.08
CA ARG A 29 -6.82 22.58 6.08
C ARG A 29 -5.69 21.85 6.78
N GLY A 30 -4.67 21.49 6.02
CA GLY A 30 -3.44 20.93 6.59
C GLY A 30 -2.56 20.32 5.51
N PRO A 31 -1.23 20.31 5.71
CA PRO A 31 -0.36 19.50 4.88
C PRO A 31 -0.77 18.02 5.00
N ALA A 32 -0.55 17.25 3.93
CA ALA A 32 -0.68 15.80 3.98
C ALA A 32 0.20 15.27 5.13
N GLU A 33 -0.33 14.32 5.90
CA GLU A 33 0.49 13.63 6.89
C GLU A 33 1.44 12.71 6.14
N VAL A 34 2.75 12.92 6.37
CA VAL A 34 3.80 12.14 5.74
C VAL A 34 4.55 11.38 6.81
N GLU A 35 4.54 10.06 6.68
CA GLU A 35 5.26 9.15 7.59
C GLU A 35 6.34 8.38 6.82
N GLU A 36 7.56 8.31 7.37
CA GLU A 36 8.71 7.67 6.72
C GLU A 36 8.98 6.26 7.27
N TYR A 37 9.23 5.33 6.35
CA TYR A 37 9.45 3.92 6.62
C TYR A 37 10.69 3.39 5.89
N SER A 38 11.49 2.58 6.57
CA SER A 38 12.70 1.97 5.99
C SER A 38 12.42 0.75 5.10
N GLY A 39 11.18 0.26 5.04
CA GLY A 39 10.79 -0.91 4.26
C GLY A 39 9.37 -0.80 3.71
N LEU A 40 9.18 -1.31 2.49
CA LEU A 40 7.91 -1.22 1.77
C LEU A 40 6.77 -1.92 2.52
N ASP A 41 7.03 -3.09 3.11
CA ASP A 41 5.99 -3.85 3.81
C ASP A 41 5.48 -3.09 5.05
N ARG A 42 6.36 -2.38 5.75
CA ARG A 42 5.95 -1.51 6.87
C ARG A 42 5.13 -0.33 6.40
N ALA A 43 5.54 0.31 5.30
CA ALA A 43 4.78 1.39 4.69
C ALA A 43 3.40 0.93 4.23
N ARG A 44 3.29 -0.28 3.65
CA ARG A 44 2.01 -0.89 3.27
C ARG A 44 1.11 -1.16 4.45
N LEU A 45 1.65 -1.77 5.52
CA LEU A 45 0.88 -2.01 6.74
C LEU A 45 0.36 -0.72 7.37
N ALA A 46 1.19 0.33 7.40
CA ALA A 46 0.77 1.65 7.87
C ALA A 46 -0.29 2.28 6.97
N ALA A 47 -0.09 2.25 5.65
CA ALA A 47 -1.05 2.78 4.69
C ALA A 47 -2.41 2.06 4.79
N PHE A 48 -2.40 0.74 4.96
CA PHE A 48 -3.63 -0.01 5.26
C PHE A 48 -4.21 0.44 6.60
N ALA A 49 -3.45 0.50 7.69
CA ALA A 49 -3.97 0.94 8.99
C ALA A 49 -4.69 2.29 8.87
N HIS A 50 -4.09 3.28 8.20
CA HIS A 50 -4.73 4.57 7.94
C HIS A 50 -6.01 4.45 7.11
N ALA A 51 -6.02 3.63 6.06
CA ALA A 51 -7.20 3.41 5.24
C ALA A 51 -8.33 2.67 5.98
N LEU A 52 -7.99 1.86 6.98
CA LEU A 52 -8.93 1.08 7.79
C LEU A 52 -9.46 1.84 9.02
N ASP A 53 -8.74 2.84 9.53
CA ASP A 53 -9.14 3.65 10.70
C ASP A 53 -10.54 4.29 10.54
N GLY A 54 -11.03 4.44 9.30
CA GLY A 54 -12.40 4.85 9.03
C GLY A 54 -12.64 6.34 9.29
N PRO A 55 -13.90 6.80 9.17
CA PRO A 55 -14.26 8.15 9.56
C PRO A 55 -14.29 8.20 11.10
N SER A 56 -13.56 9.13 11.69
CA SER A 56 -13.54 9.26 13.15
C SER A 56 -14.93 9.68 13.67
N TYR A 57 -15.27 9.28 14.90
CA TYR A 57 -16.53 9.67 15.57
C TYR A 57 -16.75 11.20 15.64
N THR A 58 -15.69 11.99 15.42
CA THR A 58 -15.71 13.47 15.38
C THR A 58 -15.99 14.04 13.99
N GLY A 59 -16.27 13.20 12.99
CA GLY A 59 -16.71 13.63 11.65
C GLY A 59 -15.57 13.95 10.67
N GLU A 60 -14.32 13.55 10.97
CA GLU A 60 -13.26 13.60 9.96
C GLU A 60 -13.59 12.57 8.89
N SER A 61 -14.03 13.08 7.74
CA SER A 61 -14.39 12.28 6.59
C SER A 61 -13.13 11.75 5.90
N PHE A 62 -13.23 10.59 5.26
CA PHE A 62 -12.21 10.08 4.36
C PHE A 62 -11.73 11.16 3.38
N SER A 63 -10.41 11.34 3.25
CA SER A 63 -9.86 12.16 2.17
C SER A 63 -10.01 11.46 0.83
N GLY A 64 -10.03 10.12 0.85
CA GLY A 64 -10.31 9.27 -0.29
C GLY A 64 -9.09 8.46 -0.74
N THR A 65 -7.87 8.86 -0.36
CA THR A 65 -6.66 8.21 -0.87
C THR A 65 -5.49 8.25 0.13
N VAL A 66 -4.82 7.11 0.30
CA VAL A 66 -3.51 6.99 0.94
C VAL A 66 -2.49 6.56 -0.12
N GLU A 67 -1.42 7.32 -0.28
CA GLU A 67 -0.39 7.04 -1.29
C GLU A 67 0.90 6.56 -0.64
N ILE A 68 1.60 5.64 -1.31
CA ILE A 68 2.92 5.18 -0.90
C ILE A 68 3.93 5.63 -1.96
N HIS A 69 4.90 6.42 -1.55
CA HIS A 69 5.97 6.91 -2.41
C HIS A 69 7.31 6.29 -1.99
N ARG A 70 8.12 5.86 -2.95
CA ARG A 70 9.52 5.54 -2.72
C ARG A 70 10.37 6.77 -2.98
N VAL A 71 11.20 7.12 -2.00
CA VAL A 71 12.06 8.29 -2.08
C VAL A 71 13.51 7.86 -2.00
N ARG A 72 14.30 8.27 -3.00
CA ARG A 72 15.74 7.99 -3.05
C ARG A 72 16.50 9.25 -2.67
N TYR A 73 17.45 9.10 -1.75
CA TYR A 73 18.32 10.18 -1.30
C TYR A 73 19.78 9.91 -1.68
N LEU A 74 20.49 11.01 -1.91
CA LEU A 74 21.95 11.06 -1.96
C LEU A 74 22.41 11.95 -0.79
N GLY A 75 22.91 11.33 0.27
CA GLY A 75 23.13 12.03 1.53
C GLY A 75 21.82 12.62 2.08
N ARG A 76 21.70 13.95 2.10
CA ARG A 76 20.48 14.67 2.55
C ARG A 76 19.59 15.15 1.40
N GLN A 77 20.04 15.03 0.15
CA GLN A 77 19.29 15.51 -1.00
C GLN A 77 18.30 14.45 -1.48
N ARG A 78 17.02 14.84 -1.60
CA ARG A 78 15.99 14.04 -2.25
C ARG A 78 16.22 14.06 -3.77
N LEU A 79 16.51 12.91 -4.37
CA LEU A 79 16.80 12.80 -5.79
C LEU A 79 15.56 12.48 -6.62
N ARG A 80 14.77 11.52 -6.15
CA ARG A 80 13.62 11.01 -6.90
C ARG A 80 12.54 10.55 -5.95
N THR A 81 11.30 10.86 -6.31
CA THR A 81 10.07 10.33 -5.73
C THR A 81 9.40 9.46 -6.79
N GLU A 82 8.92 8.29 -6.41
CA GLU A 82 8.24 7.34 -7.27
C GLU A 82 6.99 6.86 -6.55
N LEU A 83 5.81 7.06 -7.13
CA LEU A 83 4.57 6.50 -6.59
C LEU A 83 4.60 4.97 -6.77
N ILE A 84 4.43 4.26 -5.66
CA ILE A 84 4.48 2.79 -5.60
C ILE A 84 3.07 2.21 -5.53
N ASP A 85 2.21 2.83 -4.73
CA ASP A 85 0.89 2.28 -4.43
C ASP A 85 -0.10 3.38 -4.07
N VAL A 86 -1.38 3.09 -4.27
CA VAL A 86 -2.50 3.99 -3.99
C VAL A 86 -3.64 3.17 -3.40
N ILE A 87 -4.07 3.53 -2.20
CA ILE A 87 -5.16 2.86 -1.49
C ILE A 87 -6.33 3.83 -1.36
N ASP A 88 -7.48 3.46 -1.93
CA ASP A 88 -8.72 4.22 -1.73
C ASP A 88 -9.33 3.84 -0.37
N GLU A 89 -9.38 4.80 0.56
CA GLU A 89 -9.87 4.58 1.92
C GLU A 89 -11.34 4.14 1.92
N ARG A 90 -12.16 4.60 0.96
CA ARG A 90 -13.58 4.23 0.86
C ARG A 90 -13.72 2.79 0.40
N VAL A 91 -12.91 2.37 -0.57
CA VAL A 91 -12.88 0.97 -1.02
C VAL A 91 -12.42 0.07 0.12
N ALA A 92 -11.33 0.43 0.80
CA ALA A 92 -10.81 -0.33 1.93
C ALA A 92 -11.86 -0.46 3.06
N PHE A 93 -12.53 0.64 3.40
CA PHE A 93 -13.60 0.65 4.39
C PHE A 93 -14.78 -0.25 3.98
N ARG A 94 -15.26 -0.16 2.73
CA ARG A 94 -16.35 -1.01 2.23
C ARG A 94 -15.97 -2.48 2.21
N VAL A 95 -14.74 -2.79 1.82
CA VAL A 95 -14.25 -4.18 1.81
C VAL A 95 -14.23 -4.78 3.22
N LEU A 96 -13.86 -4.01 4.24
CA LEU A 96 -13.89 -4.51 5.61
C LEU A 96 -15.28 -4.59 6.22
N ASN A 97 -16.11 -3.58 5.98
CA ASN A 97 -17.35 -3.41 6.75
C ASN A 97 -18.61 -3.88 6.01
N GLU A 98 -18.59 -3.88 4.68
CA GLU A 98 -19.76 -4.19 3.85
C GLU A 98 -19.65 -5.52 3.11
N LEU A 99 -18.43 -5.96 2.79
CA LEU A 99 -18.23 -7.25 2.12
C LEU A 99 -18.19 -8.38 3.15
N THR A 100 -19.30 -9.12 3.23
CA THR A 100 -19.26 -10.47 3.80
C THR A 100 -18.47 -11.36 2.86
N LEU A 101 -17.16 -11.49 3.11
CA LEU A 101 -16.35 -12.45 2.38
C LEU A 101 -16.89 -13.85 2.67
N PRO A 102 -17.21 -14.66 1.65
CA PRO A 102 -17.66 -16.02 1.87
C PRO A 102 -16.57 -16.76 2.62
N ARG A 103 -16.97 -17.47 3.68
CA ARG A 103 -16.05 -18.30 4.44
C ARG A 103 -15.48 -19.39 3.52
N ALA A 104 -14.30 -19.93 3.84
CA ALA A 104 -13.63 -20.92 2.99
C ALA A 104 -14.49 -22.16 2.70
N ASP A 105 -15.33 -22.56 3.66
CA ASP A 105 -16.35 -23.61 3.54
C ASP A 105 -17.52 -23.24 2.62
N GLN A 106 -17.80 -21.95 2.44
CA GLN A 106 -18.82 -21.44 1.51
C GLN A 106 -18.29 -21.28 0.08
N LEU A 107 -16.97 -21.20 -0.09
CA LEU A 107 -16.28 -21.23 -1.38
C LEU A 107 -16.06 -22.66 -1.89
N HIS A 108 -16.25 -23.66 -1.02
CA HIS A 108 -16.12 -25.06 -1.39
C HIS A 108 -17.35 -25.48 -2.21
N VAL A 109 -17.24 -25.44 -3.53
CA VAL A 109 -18.24 -26.07 -4.39
C VAL A 109 -18.13 -27.58 -4.19
N SER A 110 -19.21 -28.23 -3.75
CA SER A 110 -19.19 -29.68 -3.56
C SER A 110 -19.02 -30.39 -4.92
N VAL A 111 -18.29 -31.51 -4.92
CA VAL A 111 -18.05 -32.33 -6.12
C VAL A 111 -19.38 -32.74 -6.77
N GLU A 112 -20.41 -32.99 -5.97
CA GLU A 112 -21.76 -33.32 -6.47
C GLU A 112 -22.40 -32.16 -7.23
N LYS A 113 -22.19 -30.92 -6.78
CA LYS A 113 -22.73 -29.73 -7.43
C LYS A 113 -22.02 -29.46 -8.76
N LEU A 114 -20.70 -29.65 -8.81
CA LEU A 114 -19.92 -29.62 -10.05
C LEU A 114 -20.36 -30.73 -11.01
N GLN A 115 -20.59 -31.94 -10.50
CA GLN A 115 -21.06 -33.06 -11.31
C GLN A 115 -22.46 -32.80 -11.89
N GLN A 116 -23.35 -32.15 -11.13
CA GLN A 116 -24.66 -31.73 -11.62
C GLN A 116 -24.56 -30.65 -12.71
N GLU A 117 -23.62 -29.71 -12.60
CA GLU A 117 -23.36 -28.70 -13.64
C GLU A 117 -22.78 -29.33 -14.91
N ILE A 118 -21.82 -30.25 -14.78
CA ILE A 118 -21.27 -31.04 -15.90
C ILE A 118 -22.39 -31.81 -16.61
N ASN A 119 -23.25 -32.49 -15.85
CA ASN A 119 -24.39 -33.23 -16.40
C ASN A 119 -25.42 -32.31 -17.08
N LYS A 120 -25.59 -31.07 -16.60
CA LYS A 120 -26.44 -30.06 -17.25
C LYS A 120 -25.85 -29.58 -18.57
N LEU A 121 -24.55 -29.30 -18.61
CA LEU A 121 -23.85 -28.86 -19.82
C LEU A 121 -23.87 -29.95 -20.90
N ALA A 122 -23.62 -31.21 -20.51
CA ALA A 122 -23.71 -32.36 -21.40
C ALA A 122 -25.11 -32.56 -22.01
N ARG A 123 -26.18 -32.18 -21.30
CA ARG A 123 -27.57 -32.21 -21.81
C ARG A 123 -27.91 -31.05 -22.74
N LEU A 124 -27.14 -29.96 -22.68
CA LEU A 124 -27.30 -28.78 -23.54
C LEU A 124 -26.49 -28.88 -24.84
N GLY A 125 -25.75 -29.98 -25.05
CA GLY A 125 -25.06 -30.27 -26.30
C GLY A 125 -23.70 -29.58 -26.45
N PHE A 126 -23.07 -29.20 -25.34
CA PHE A 126 -21.67 -28.80 -25.28
C PHE A 126 -20.78 -29.97 -24.87
#